data_AF-A0A1E3B7N4-F1
#
_entry.id   AF-A0A1E3B7N4-F1
#
_cell.length_a   1.000
_cell.length_b   1.000
_cell.length_c   1.000
_cell.angle_alpha   90.00
_cell.angle_beta   90.00
_cell.angle_gamma   90.00
#
_symmetry.space_group_name_H-M   'P 1'
#
loop_
_entity.id
_entity.type
_entity.pdbx_description
1 polymer ?
#
loop_
_entity_poly.entity_id
_entity_poly.type
_entity_poly.pdbx_seq_one_letter_code
_entity_poly.pdbx_strand_id
1 'polypeptide(L)'
;MSRKYYAVYTGRVDKPTIYSSWAQAHPRVIQCKNEYKEFKTRQDAINWLVGEMQATNIHDATEDGDMVRSSSSSPSPSKKKYYAVAYGRQTGVFHNWEDAKGATSGFTSACHESFRTEHEAKQFIEDWREACADVWRLEIRRGLNDGWKPEDLAVDISKIMAKEGVLVESACKKFEELDIAGKNGGIKSESLV
;
A
#
# COMPACT_ATOMS: atom_id res chain seq x y z
N MET A 1 4.61 3.33 -22.44
CA MET A 1 3.91 2.11 -22.00
C MET A 1 2.44 2.33 -22.23
N SER A 2 1.71 1.29 -22.64
CA SER A 2 0.25 1.39 -22.64
C SER A 2 -0.20 1.55 -21.19
N ARG A 3 -1.02 2.56 -20.88
CA ARG A 3 -1.71 2.58 -19.59
C ARG A 3 -2.62 1.34 -19.53
N LYS A 4 -2.68 0.72 -18.36
CA LYS A 4 -3.55 -0.40 -18.05
C LYS A 4 -4.41 -0.03 -16.86
N TYR A 5 -5.62 -0.57 -16.83
CA TYR A 5 -6.55 -0.43 -15.73
C TYR A 5 -6.96 -1.82 -15.26
N TYR A 6 -7.08 -2.01 -13.96
CA TYR A 6 -7.39 -3.27 -13.33
C TYR A 6 -8.68 -3.11 -12.55
N ALA A 7 -9.76 -3.69 -13.04
CA ALA A 7 -11.03 -3.74 -12.31
C ALA A 7 -11.04 -4.99 -11.44
N VAL A 8 -11.23 -4.83 -10.13
CA VAL A 8 -11.36 -5.92 -9.17
C VAL A 8 -12.77 -5.89 -8.63
N TYR A 9 -13.59 -6.89 -8.98
CA TYR A 9 -14.97 -7.03 -8.50
C TYR A 9 -15.01 -7.78 -7.16
N THR A 10 -14.31 -8.91 -7.06
CA THR A 10 -14.15 -9.67 -5.80
C THR A 10 -12.68 -10.00 -5.53
N GLY A 11 -12.38 -10.22 -4.25
CA GLY A 11 -11.02 -10.46 -3.73
C GLY A 11 -10.89 -9.84 -2.34
N ARG A 12 -9.70 -9.36 -1.99
CA ARG A 12 -9.45 -8.58 -0.77
C ARG A 12 -9.74 -7.09 -0.98
N VAL A 13 -10.97 -6.81 -1.42
CA VAL A 13 -11.53 -5.45 -1.55
C VAL A 13 -12.85 -5.37 -0.78
N ASP A 14 -13.20 -4.18 -0.29
CA ASP A 14 -14.47 -3.93 0.40
C ASP A 14 -15.62 -3.65 -0.57
N LYS A 15 -15.30 -3.10 -1.74
CA LYS A 15 -16.24 -2.89 -2.85
C LYS A 15 -15.51 -2.99 -4.20
N PRO A 16 -16.24 -3.20 -5.31
CA PRO A 16 -15.64 -3.25 -6.64
C PRO A 16 -14.79 -2.01 -6.89
N THR A 17 -13.53 -2.18 -7.26
CA THR A 17 -12.57 -1.07 -7.35
C THR A 17 -11.74 -1.13 -8.63
N ILE A 18 -11.48 0.03 -9.24
CA ILE A 18 -10.59 0.18 -10.39
C ILE A 18 -9.24 0.75 -9.94
N TYR A 19 -8.14 0.13 -10.38
CA TYR A 19 -6.77 0.57 -10.13
C TYR A 19 -6.05 0.90 -11.43
N SER A 20 -5.13 1.87 -11.41
CA SER A 20 -4.30 2.25 -12.57
C SER A 20 -2.91 1.58 -12.56
N SER A 21 -2.58 0.86 -11.49
CA SER A 21 -1.30 0.17 -11.33
C SER A 21 -1.50 -1.28 -10.90
N TRP A 22 -0.71 -2.19 -11.49
CA TRP A 22 -0.71 -3.58 -11.05
C TRP A 22 -0.16 -3.72 -9.63
N ALA A 23 0.73 -2.82 -9.20
CA ALA A 23 1.20 -2.77 -7.82
C ALA A 23 0.05 -2.67 -6.81
N GLN A 24 -0.98 -1.89 -7.15
CA GLN A 24 -2.16 -1.72 -6.33
C GLN A 24 -3.11 -2.93 -6.42
N ALA A 25 -3.42 -3.41 -7.62
CA ALA A 25 -4.39 -4.49 -7.77
C ALA A 25 -3.87 -5.85 -7.29
N HIS A 26 -2.57 -6.13 -7.44
CA HIS A 26 -1.98 -7.45 -7.21
C HIS A 26 -2.20 -8.01 -5.78
N PRO A 27 -1.90 -7.27 -4.69
CA PRO A 27 -2.15 -7.76 -3.32
C PRO A 27 -3.60 -8.12 -3.04
N ARG A 28 -4.55 -7.54 -3.80
CA ARG A 28 -5.98 -7.69 -3.61
C ARG A 28 -6.54 -8.97 -4.23
N VAL A 29 -5.83 -9.55 -5.20
CA VAL A 29 -6.31 -10.72 -5.96
C VAL A 29 -5.42 -11.94 -5.79
N ILE A 30 -4.18 -11.78 -5.33
CA ILE A 30 -3.24 -12.90 -5.21
C ILE A 30 -3.65 -13.89 -4.11
N GLN A 31 -3.53 -15.20 -4.36
CA GLN A 31 -3.75 -16.26 -3.36
C GLN A 31 -5.13 -16.21 -2.67
N CYS A 32 -6.14 -15.66 -3.34
CA CYS A 32 -7.52 -15.70 -2.89
C CYS A 32 -8.44 -15.97 -4.09
N LYS A 33 -9.67 -16.44 -3.83
CA LYS A 33 -10.72 -16.41 -4.86
C LYS A 33 -11.00 -14.95 -5.20
N ASN A 34 -11.02 -14.64 -6.49
CA ASN A 34 -11.14 -13.28 -6.98
C ASN A 34 -11.80 -13.28 -8.36
N GLU A 35 -12.35 -12.12 -8.73
CA GLU A 35 -12.87 -11.82 -10.05
C GLU A 35 -12.32 -10.44 -10.43
N TYR A 36 -11.26 -10.43 -11.24
CA TYR A 36 -10.67 -9.20 -11.76
C TYR A 36 -10.41 -9.31 -13.26
N LYS A 37 -10.27 -8.16 -13.92
CA LYS A 37 -9.96 -8.09 -15.35
C LYS A 37 -9.14 -6.85 -15.67
N GLU A 38 -8.21 -7.00 -16.62
CA GLU A 38 -7.39 -5.90 -17.12
C GLU A 38 -8.01 -5.25 -18.37
N PHE A 39 -7.88 -3.93 -18.47
CA PHE A 39 -8.43 -3.10 -19.53
C PHE A 39 -7.41 -2.07 -20.01
N LYS A 40 -7.59 -1.62 -21.26
CA LYS A 40 -6.78 -0.54 -21.84
C LYS A 40 -7.28 0.84 -21.47
N THR A 41 -8.58 0.97 -21.18
CA THR A 41 -9.21 2.24 -20.81
C THR A 41 -9.94 2.11 -19.48
N ARG A 42 -10.01 3.23 -18.75
CA ARG A 42 -10.80 3.35 -17.52
C ARG A 42 -12.28 3.06 -17.78
N GLN A 43 -12.81 3.57 -18.90
CA GLN A 43 -14.23 3.40 -19.24
C GLN A 43 -14.58 1.94 -19.52
N ASP A 44 -13.71 1.17 -20.19
CA ASP A 44 -13.97 -0.26 -20.41
C ASP A 44 -14.00 -1.04 -19.08
N ALA A 45 -13.13 -0.66 -18.13
CA ALA A 45 -13.13 -1.23 -16.79
C ALA A 45 -14.43 -0.94 -16.04
N ILE A 46 -14.94 0.30 -16.12
CA ILE A 46 -16.24 0.69 -15.58
C ILE A 46 -17.36 -0.11 -16.25
N ASN A 47 -17.37 -0.18 -17.58
CA ASN A 47 -18.40 -0.87 -18.35
C ASN A 47 -18.46 -2.35 -17.99
N TRP A 48 -17.32 -2.99 -17.74
CA TRP A 48 -17.28 -4.38 -17.30
C TRP A 48 -17.87 -4.56 -15.89
N LEU A 49 -17.49 -3.69 -14.95
CA LEU A 49 -18.03 -3.74 -13.58
C LEU A 49 -19.54 -3.50 -13.55
N VAL A 50 -20.03 -2.48 -14.26
CA VAL A 50 -21.47 -2.14 -14.28
C VAL A 50 -22.27 -3.13 -15.12
N GLY A 51 -21.75 -3.52 -16.29
CA GLY A 51 -22.49 -4.34 -17.25
C GLY A 51 -22.45 -5.83 -16.92
N GLU A 52 -21.25 -6.41 -16.90
CA GLU A 52 -21.08 -7.85 -16.73
C GLU A 52 -21.29 -8.26 -15.27
N MET A 53 -20.71 -7.50 -14.33
CA MET A 53 -20.74 -7.82 -12.90
C MET A 53 -21.87 -7.11 -12.13
N GLN A 54 -22.65 -6.25 -12.79
CA GLN A 54 -23.79 -5.52 -12.20
C GLN A 54 -23.45 -4.75 -10.91
N ALA A 55 -22.21 -4.25 -10.81
CA ALA A 55 -21.74 -3.48 -9.67
C ALA A 55 -22.41 -2.10 -9.62
N THR A 56 -22.88 -1.68 -8.43
CA THR A 56 -23.55 -0.39 -8.22
C THR A 56 -22.75 0.59 -7.36
N ASN A 57 -21.72 0.14 -6.64
CA ASN A 57 -20.93 0.93 -5.69
C ASN A 57 -19.43 0.90 -6.03
N ILE A 58 -19.10 1.15 -7.30
CA ILE A 58 -17.72 1.11 -7.79
C ILE A 58 -16.91 2.23 -7.14
N HIS A 59 -15.77 1.87 -6.55
CA HIS A 59 -14.74 2.82 -6.15
C HIS A 59 -13.74 2.99 -7.29
N ASP A 60 -13.37 4.22 -7.59
CA ASP A 60 -12.30 4.50 -8.53
C ASP A 60 -11.06 4.94 -7.76
N ALA A 61 -10.10 4.03 -7.63
CA ALA A 61 -8.82 4.30 -6.98
C ALA A 61 -7.76 4.77 -7.99
N THR A 62 -8.16 5.13 -9.22
CA THR A 62 -7.27 5.86 -10.10
C THR A 62 -7.12 7.26 -9.53
N GLU A 63 -5.89 7.65 -9.18
CA GLU A 63 -5.64 8.99 -8.68
C GLU A 63 -6.09 10.00 -9.74
N ASP A 64 -7.15 10.79 -9.48
CA ASP A 64 -7.48 12.02 -10.21
C ASP A 64 -6.45 13.13 -9.88
N GLY A 65 -5.17 12.77 -9.82
CA GLY A 65 -4.02 13.64 -9.58
C GLY A 65 -3.49 14.18 -10.89
N ASP A 66 -4.27 15.06 -11.52
CA ASP A 66 -3.90 15.79 -12.74
C ASP A 66 -2.86 16.89 -12.45
N MET A 67 -1.74 16.54 -11.80
CA MET A 67 -0.53 17.39 -11.73
C MET A 67 0.74 16.52 -11.68
N VAL A 68 1.42 16.46 -12.83
CA VAL A 68 2.76 15.90 -13.10
C VAL A 68 2.87 14.38 -13.21
N ARG A 69 2.31 13.83 -14.29
CA ARG A 69 3.01 12.81 -15.08
C ARG A 69 3.05 13.28 -16.52
N SER A 70 3.92 14.26 -16.79
CA SER A 70 4.18 14.75 -18.14
C SER A 70 4.53 13.57 -19.05
N SER A 71 3.56 13.21 -19.88
CA SER A 71 3.75 12.38 -21.05
C SER A 71 4.51 13.18 -22.10
N SER A 72 5.84 13.23 -21.98
CA SER A 72 6.70 13.62 -23.08
C SER A 72 7.89 12.68 -23.17
N SER A 73 7.70 11.57 -23.87
CA SER A 73 8.84 10.83 -24.41
C SER A 73 8.33 9.94 -25.54
N SER A 74 8.37 10.52 -26.73
CA SER A 74 8.43 9.84 -28.02
C SER A 74 9.33 8.59 -27.94
N PRO A 75 9.02 7.52 -28.70
CA PRO A 75 9.85 6.33 -28.74
C PRO A 75 11.17 6.63 -29.45
N SER A 76 12.22 6.97 -28.69
CA SER A 76 13.60 6.93 -29.17
C SER A 76 14.17 5.53 -28.93
N PRO A 77 14.88 4.92 -29.89
CA PRO A 77 15.50 3.62 -29.70
C PRO A 77 16.68 3.77 -28.72
N SER A 78 16.82 2.84 -27.76
CA SER A 78 17.92 2.71 -26.77
C SER A 78 17.84 3.47 -25.41
N LYS A 79 16.65 3.74 -24.86
CA LYS A 79 16.56 4.13 -23.44
C LYS A 79 16.71 2.90 -22.52
N LYS A 80 17.67 2.94 -21.59
CA LYS A 80 17.84 1.95 -20.51
C LYS A 80 16.49 1.69 -19.82
N LYS A 81 16.18 0.42 -19.56
CA LYS A 81 14.97 0.01 -18.83
C LYS A 81 15.34 -0.38 -17.41
N TYR A 82 14.48 -0.02 -16.47
CA TYR A 82 14.55 -0.47 -15.08
C TYR A 82 13.43 -1.49 -14.86
N TYR A 83 13.70 -2.57 -14.17
CA TYR A 83 12.75 -3.65 -13.93
C TYR A 83 12.44 -3.71 -12.45
N ALA A 84 11.24 -3.34 -12.05
CA ALA A 84 10.78 -3.46 -10.69
C ALA A 84 10.22 -4.86 -10.46
N VAL A 85 10.66 -5.55 -9.41
CA VAL A 85 10.02 -6.76 -8.89
C VAL A 85 9.55 -6.42 -7.48
N ALA A 86 8.26 -6.23 -7.32
CA ALA A 86 7.64 -5.93 -6.03
C ALA A 86 7.32 -7.20 -5.24
N TYR A 87 7.01 -8.30 -5.95
CA TYR A 87 6.70 -9.60 -5.36
C TYR A 87 7.32 -10.72 -6.19
N GLY A 88 8.16 -11.55 -5.59
CA GLY A 88 8.98 -12.56 -6.28
C GLY A 88 9.91 -13.28 -5.31
N ARG A 89 10.83 -14.11 -5.83
CA ARG A 89 11.91 -14.73 -5.03
C ARG A 89 12.86 -13.68 -4.46
N GLN A 90 13.14 -12.67 -5.27
CA GLN A 90 13.88 -11.48 -4.89
C GLN A 90 13.08 -10.27 -5.33
N THR A 91 13.08 -9.22 -4.50
CA THR A 91 12.40 -7.97 -4.77
C THR A 91 13.40 -6.84 -4.88
N GLY A 92 13.06 -5.80 -5.63
CA GLY A 92 13.96 -4.68 -5.89
C GLY A 92 13.89 -4.18 -7.33
N VAL A 93 14.74 -3.20 -7.62
CA VAL A 93 14.92 -2.65 -8.96
C VAL A 93 16.15 -3.27 -9.59
N PHE A 94 15.94 -3.88 -10.76
CA PHE A 94 16.98 -4.52 -11.56
C PHE A 94 17.25 -3.69 -12.82
N HIS A 95 18.50 -3.75 -13.28
CA HIS A 95 18.97 -2.94 -14.43
C HIS A 95 19.02 -3.74 -15.74
N ASN A 96 18.74 -5.04 -15.68
CA ASN A 96 18.65 -5.92 -16.83
C ASN A 96 17.50 -6.91 -16.64
N TRP A 97 17.03 -7.48 -17.76
CA TRP A 97 15.92 -8.42 -17.75
C TRP A 97 16.29 -9.79 -17.17
N GLU A 98 17.54 -10.24 -17.33
CA GLU A 98 17.97 -11.58 -16.89
C GLU A 98 17.91 -11.71 -15.37
N ASP A 99 18.36 -10.70 -14.64
CA ASP A 99 18.27 -10.65 -13.17
C ASP A 99 16.81 -10.57 -12.72
N ALA A 100 16.00 -9.71 -13.34
CA ALA A 100 14.57 -9.60 -13.03
C ALA A 100 13.81 -10.91 -13.32
N LYS A 101 14.19 -11.61 -14.39
CA LYS A 101 13.67 -12.93 -14.72
C LYS A 101 14.12 -13.96 -13.70
N GLY A 102 15.39 -13.96 -13.27
CA GLY A 102 15.89 -14.82 -12.20
C GLY A 102 15.15 -14.60 -10.88
N ALA A 103 14.83 -13.35 -10.56
CA ALA A 103 14.07 -12.95 -9.38
C ALA A 103 12.60 -13.42 -9.39
N THR A 104 12.04 -13.72 -10.56
CA THR A 104 10.61 -14.09 -10.73
C THR A 104 10.40 -15.51 -11.25
N SER A 105 11.44 -16.17 -11.78
CA SER A 105 11.33 -17.47 -12.41
C SER A 105 10.87 -18.55 -11.43
N GLY A 106 9.89 -19.36 -11.85
CA GLY A 106 9.32 -20.42 -11.02
C GLY A 106 8.60 -19.92 -9.76
N PHE A 107 8.24 -18.63 -9.72
CA PHE A 107 7.46 -18.03 -8.63
C PHE A 107 6.09 -17.63 -9.15
N THR A 108 5.06 -18.37 -8.71
CA THR A 108 3.69 -18.16 -9.17
C THR A 108 3.20 -16.78 -8.74
N SER A 109 2.54 -16.07 -9.66
CA SER A 109 1.95 -14.75 -9.40
C SER A 109 2.96 -13.67 -8.98
N ALA A 110 4.16 -13.66 -9.55
CA ALA A 110 5.11 -12.56 -9.36
C ALA A 110 4.49 -11.20 -9.78
N CYS A 111 4.84 -10.13 -9.07
CA CYS A 111 4.47 -8.76 -9.42
C CYS A 111 5.72 -8.03 -9.90
N HIS A 112 5.82 -7.79 -11.21
CA HIS A 112 6.93 -7.08 -11.80
C HIS A 112 6.50 -6.24 -13.01
N GLU A 113 7.18 -5.12 -13.23
CA GLU A 113 6.94 -4.24 -14.37
C GLU A 113 8.23 -3.52 -14.76
N SER A 114 8.37 -3.12 -16.04
CA SER A 114 9.52 -2.34 -16.50
C SER A 114 9.16 -0.86 -16.57
N PHE A 115 10.10 0.02 -16.26
CA PHE A 115 9.96 1.48 -16.25
C PHE A 115 11.09 2.16 -17.03
N ARG A 116 10.88 3.43 -17.38
CA ARG A 116 11.89 4.25 -18.09
C ARG A 116 12.86 4.90 -17.12
N THR A 117 12.45 5.07 -15.86
CA THR A 117 13.28 5.66 -14.81
C THR A 117 13.35 4.74 -13.60
N GLU A 118 14.46 4.83 -12.87
CA GLU A 118 14.64 4.09 -11.62
C GLU A 118 13.64 4.55 -10.55
N HIS A 119 13.30 5.83 -10.55
CA HIS A 119 12.33 6.40 -9.62
C HIS A 119 10.93 5.78 -9.79
N GLU A 120 10.43 5.68 -11.03
CA GLU A 120 9.15 5.00 -11.30
C GLU A 120 9.18 3.52 -10.86
N ALA A 121 10.31 2.83 -11.06
CA ALA A 121 10.48 1.45 -10.63
C ALA A 121 10.46 1.31 -9.10
N LYS A 122 11.09 2.24 -8.37
CA LYS A 122 11.03 2.30 -6.90
C LYS A 122 9.61 2.60 -6.41
N GLN A 123 8.94 3.57 -7.04
CA GLN A 123 7.57 3.94 -6.69
C GLN A 123 6.62 2.75 -6.87
N PHE A 124 6.75 1.97 -7.95
CA PHE A 124 5.93 0.78 -8.16
C PHE A 124 6.06 -0.25 -7.01
N ILE A 125 7.28 -0.44 -6.49
CA ILE A 125 7.52 -1.35 -5.35
C ILE A 125 6.88 -0.78 -4.08
N GLU A 126 6.97 0.53 -3.88
CA GLU A 126 6.39 1.19 -2.72
C GLU A 126 4.86 1.18 -2.75
N ASP A 127 4.26 1.47 -3.91
CA ASP A 127 2.81 1.35 -4.13
C ASP A 127 2.30 -0.06 -3.82
N TRP A 128 3.10 -1.09 -4.14
CA TRP A 128 2.77 -2.47 -3.83
C TRP A 128 2.82 -2.77 -2.32
N ARG A 129 3.81 -2.21 -1.61
CA ARG A 129 3.93 -2.35 -0.15
C ARG A 129 2.76 -1.70 0.56
N GLU A 130 2.39 -0.48 0.16
CA GLU A 130 1.22 0.21 0.72
C GLU A 130 -0.08 -0.56 0.42
N ALA A 131 -0.26 -1.03 -0.81
CA ALA A 131 -1.39 -1.87 -1.17
C ALA A 131 -1.47 -3.18 -0.36
N CYS A 132 -0.33 -3.80 -0.06
CA CYS A 132 -0.26 -4.98 0.79
C CYS A 132 -0.62 -4.65 2.25
N ALA A 133 -0.08 -3.55 2.78
CA ALA A 133 -0.40 -3.06 4.12
C ALA A 133 -1.89 -2.74 4.26
N ASP A 134 -2.50 -2.09 3.27
CA ASP A 134 -3.95 -1.83 3.24
C ASP A 134 -4.78 -3.09 3.29
N VAL A 135 -4.42 -4.11 2.51
CA VAL A 135 -5.07 -5.41 2.55
C VAL A 135 -5.01 -6.00 3.96
N TRP A 136 -3.85 -5.96 4.62
CA TRP A 136 -3.71 -6.46 5.99
C TRP A 136 -4.53 -5.65 6.99
N ARG A 137 -4.50 -4.32 6.90
CA ARG A 137 -5.31 -3.42 7.73
C ARG A 137 -6.80 -3.77 7.61
N LEU A 138 -7.28 -4.02 6.39
CA LEU A 138 -8.67 -4.38 6.14
C LEU A 138 -9.05 -5.73 6.76
N GLU A 139 -8.21 -6.75 6.61
CA GLU A 139 -8.47 -8.08 7.19
C GLU A 139 -8.44 -8.05 8.72
N ILE A 140 -7.47 -7.34 9.33
CA ILE A 140 -7.41 -7.14 10.78
C ILE A 140 -8.69 -6.45 11.26
N ARG A 141 -9.12 -5.38 10.60
CA ARG A 141 -10.35 -4.66 10.94
C ARG A 141 -11.58 -5.57 10.84
N ARG A 142 -11.66 -6.45 9.83
CA ARG A 142 -12.75 -7.43 9.69
C ARG A 142 -12.78 -8.38 10.87
N GLY A 143 -11.65 -9.02 11.19
CA GLY A 143 -11.56 -9.93 12.33
C GLY A 143 -11.95 -9.27 13.66
N LEU A 144 -11.47 -8.05 13.92
CA LEU A 144 -11.84 -7.29 15.11
C LEU A 144 -13.35 -6.99 15.17
N ASN A 145 -13.98 -6.64 14.04
CA ASN A 145 -15.43 -6.42 13.96
C ASN A 145 -16.22 -7.71 14.19
N ASP A 146 -15.65 -8.87 13.85
CA ASP A 146 -16.22 -10.20 14.12
C ASP A 146 -15.96 -10.66 15.57
N GLY A 147 -15.38 -9.80 16.41
CA GLY A 147 -15.15 -10.03 17.84
C GLY A 147 -13.83 -10.73 18.15
N TRP A 148 -12.93 -10.89 17.17
CA TRP A 148 -11.60 -11.43 17.42
C TRP A 148 -10.80 -10.46 18.29
N LYS A 149 -9.91 -11.01 19.09
CA LYS A 149 -8.95 -10.24 19.87
C LYS A 149 -7.57 -10.29 19.21
N PRO A 150 -6.67 -9.35 19.52
CA PRO A 150 -5.29 -9.42 19.05
C PRO A 150 -4.61 -10.76 19.32
N GLU A 151 -4.95 -11.45 20.42
CA GLU A 151 -4.41 -12.76 20.78
C GLU A 151 -4.92 -13.90 19.87
N ASP A 152 -6.06 -13.71 19.21
CA ASP A 152 -6.64 -14.67 18.26
C ASP A 152 -6.02 -14.54 16.86
N LEU A 153 -5.26 -13.46 16.61
CA LEU A 153 -4.58 -13.25 15.33
C LEU A 153 -3.33 -14.13 15.25
N ALA A 154 -3.27 -14.97 14.21
CA ALA A 154 -2.11 -15.84 13.97
C ALA A 154 -0.79 -15.06 13.74
N VAL A 155 -0.88 -13.77 13.41
CA VAL A 155 0.28 -12.89 13.31
C VAL A 155 0.53 -12.24 14.67
N ASP A 156 1.69 -12.49 15.26
CA ASP A 156 2.13 -11.81 16.47
C ASP A 156 2.52 -10.35 16.16
N ILE A 157 1.51 -9.47 16.19
CA ILE A 157 1.65 -8.03 15.92
C ILE A 157 2.55 -7.36 16.98
N SER A 158 2.67 -7.95 18.18
CA SER A 158 3.52 -7.43 19.26
C SER A 158 4.97 -7.27 18.83
N LYS A 159 5.48 -8.16 17.96
CA LYS A 159 6.85 -8.07 17.41
C LYS A 159 7.07 -6.87 16.49
N ILE A 160 6.03 -6.41 15.80
CA ILE A 160 6.07 -5.20 14.98
C ILE A 160 6.11 -3.97 15.90
N MET A 161 5.20 -3.91 16.88
CA MET A 161 5.09 -2.80 17.83
C MET A 161 6.34 -2.67 18.72
N ALA A 162 6.94 -3.80 19.13
CA ALA A 162 8.13 -3.84 19.97
C ALA A 162 9.40 -3.33 19.25
N LYS A 163 9.43 -3.35 17.91
CA LYS A 163 10.55 -2.79 17.14
C LYS A 163 10.62 -1.26 17.23
N GLU A 164 9.51 -0.58 17.51
CA GLU A 164 9.47 0.86 17.81
C GLU A 164 9.65 1.16 19.32
N GLY A 165 9.92 0.13 20.14
CA GLY A 165 10.14 0.18 21.58
C GLY A 165 11.44 0.85 22.04
N VAL A 166 11.95 1.85 21.32
CA VAL A 166 12.96 2.80 21.83
C VAL A 166 12.32 4.09 22.36
N LEU A 167 11.02 4.35 22.14
CA LEU A 167 10.43 5.66 22.50
C LEU A 167 9.09 5.65 23.26
N VAL A 168 8.56 4.50 23.69
CA VAL A 168 7.30 4.52 24.49
C VAL A 168 7.57 4.73 25.99
N GLU A 169 8.61 4.10 26.55
CA GLU A 169 8.97 4.29 27.96
C GLU A 169 9.57 5.68 28.25
N SER A 170 10.30 6.27 27.29
CA SER A 170 10.94 7.58 27.48
C SER A 170 9.97 8.76 27.39
N ALA A 171 8.79 8.58 26.77
CA ALA A 171 7.76 9.62 26.70
C ALA A 171 6.88 9.63 27.96
N CYS A 172 6.54 8.46 28.53
CA CYS A 172 5.75 8.39 29.76
C CYS A 172 6.52 8.95 30.98
N LYS A 173 7.82 8.65 31.11
CA LYS A 173 8.63 9.21 32.21
C LYS A 173 8.79 10.74 32.14
N LYS A 174 8.84 11.30 30.93
CA LYS A 174 8.99 12.76 30.74
C LYS A 174 7.73 13.54 31.12
N PHE A 175 6.56 12.91 31.07
CA PHE A 175 5.30 13.54 31.46
C PHE A 175 5.08 13.53 32.98
N GLU A 176 5.55 12.50 33.69
CA GLU A 176 5.47 12.45 35.16
C GLU A 176 6.48 13.39 35.85
N GLU A 177 7.68 13.58 35.30
CA GLU A 177 8.67 14.51 35.87
C GLU A 177 8.26 15.99 35.74
N LEU A 178 7.48 16.34 34.71
CA LEU A 178 6.96 17.70 34.52
C LEU A 178 5.79 18.05 35.45
N ASP A 179 5.04 17.05 35.90
CA ASP A 179 3.87 17.25 36.76
C ASP A 179 4.23 17.40 38.26
N ILE A 180 5.42 16.89 38.66
CA ILE A 180 5.95 17.06 40.03
C ILE A 180 6.55 18.47 40.21
N ALA A 181 7.09 19.08 39.15
CA ALA A 181 7.70 20.41 39.21
C ALA A 181 6.67 21.57 39.34
N GLY A 182 5.39 21.33 39.03
CA GLY A 182 4.35 22.36 38.99
C GLY A 182 3.59 22.67 40.29
N LYS A 183 3.83 21.93 41.39
CA LYS A 183 3.02 22.04 42.62
C LYS A 183 3.66 22.72 43.84
N ASN A 184 4.86 23.32 43.71
CA ASN A 184 5.53 24.02 44.81
C ASN A 184 5.67 25.54 44.62
N GLY A 185 4.54 26.23 44.38
CA GLY A 185 4.48 27.69 44.25
C GLY A 185 3.36 28.32 45.06
N GLY A 186 3.32 28.09 46.38
CA GLY A 186 2.41 28.79 47.28
C GLY A 186 2.82 30.26 47.43
N ILE A 187 1.96 31.18 46.99
CA ILE A 187 2.11 32.61 47.29
C ILE A 187 1.27 32.92 48.54
N LYS A 188 1.97 33.20 49.64
CA LYS A 188 1.41 33.88 50.82
C LYS A 188 1.16 35.34 50.45
N SER A 189 -0.05 35.86 50.67
CA SER A 189 -0.29 37.30 50.75
C SER A 189 -0.27 37.72 52.23
N GLU A 190 0.79 38.44 52.60
CA GLU A 190 0.91 39.18 53.85
C GLU A 190 0.01 40.42 53.84
N SER A 191 -0.57 40.69 55.01
CA SER A 191 -1.29 41.91 55.37
C SER A 191 -0.32 42.95 55.95
N LEU A 192 -0.55 44.24 55.65
CA LEU A 192 -0.18 45.50 56.35
C LEU A 192 -0.15 46.61 55.28
N VAL A 193 -0.87 47.73 55.35
CA VAL A 193 -1.17 48.64 56.48
C VAL A 193 -2.58 49.20 56.33
#